data_AF-A0A1V8UH65-F1
#
_entry.id   AF-A0A1V8UH65-F1
#
_cell.length_a   1.000
_cell.length_b   1.000
_cell.length_c   1.000
_cell.angle_alpha   90.00
_cell.angle_beta   90.00
_cell.angle_gamma   90.00
#
_symmetry.space_group_name_H-M   'P 1'
#
loop_
_entity.id
_entity.type
_entity.pdbx_description
1 polymer ?
#
loop_
_entity_poly.entity_id
_entity_poly.type
_entity_poly.pdbx_seq_one_letter_code
_entity_poly.pdbx_strand_id
1 'polypeptide(L)'
;MSFSMSPYFAAGKSLAETKVLIEPHFAKLKSLGISVTPKYTTFPGFYAAYNASFPVEAVNDKGIVTASRMFPKANWATPHAFDTMYAALWATIESGKAIIGYNISPTWARGGKHDTSVNPAWRIGIAYLITGFPHADLYAPGAELLAERENFTRGTMETWRKLTPGSGAYLNEGDRIQPNFQWAFWGSHYPRLLEIKKRYDPFNLFYATTGVGSEFIEVRSETRYPDENGRLCVKAKPEMYFAEGPGYVEGSEDE
;
A
#
# COMPACT_ATOMS: atom_id res chain seq x y z
N MET A 1 -14.20 -20.77 2.23
CA MET A 1 -13.50 -19.68 1.53
C MET A 1 -14.43 -19.18 0.43
N SER A 2 -14.76 -17.89 0.41
CA SER A 2 -15.56 -17.27 -0.66
C SER A 2 -14.65 -16.35 -1.49
N PHE A 3 -14.85 -16.36 -2.82
CA PHE A 3 -14.19 -15.42 -3.72
C PHE A 3 -15.20 -14.34 -4.11
N SER A 4 -14.86 -13.07 -3.86
CA SER A 4 -15.66 -11.92 -4.28
C SER A 4 -14.80 -10.89 -4.99
N MET A 5 -15.23 -10.44 -6.16
CA MET A 5 -14.69 -9.28 -6.87
C MET A 5 -15.83 -8.30 -7.10
N SER A 6 -15.85 -7.19 -6.39
CA SER A 6 -16.87 -6.16 -6.54
C SER A 6 -16.31 -4.80 -6.10
N PRO A 7 -16.45 -3.73 -6.91
CA PRO A 7 -16.95 -3.70 -8.29
C PRO A 7 -15.84 -3.81 -9.35
N TYR A 8 -16.22 -4.18 -10.59
CA TYR A 8 -15.38 -4.07 -11.79
C TYR A 8 -16.01 -3.09 -12.76
N PHE A 9 -15.34 -1.98 -13.06
CA PHE A 9 -15.83 -0.96 -13.99
C PHE A 9 -15.10 -1.03 -15.34
N ALA A 10 -15.88 -1.07 -16.42
CA ALA A 10 -15.42 -0.96 -17.79
C ALA A 10 -15.85 0.40 -18.36
N ALA A 11 -15.18 1.47 -17.93
CA ALA A 11 -15.54 2.83 -18.32
C ALA A 11 -15.48 3.02 -19.85
N GLY A 12 -16.51 3.65 -20.42
CA GLY A 12 -16.62 3.91 -21.86
C GLY A 12 -16.90 2.67 -22.73
N LYS A 13 -17.17 1.50 -22.13
CA LYS A 13 -17.50 0.27 -22.86
C LYS A 13 -18.98 -0.06 -22.76
N SER A 14 -19.52 -0.60 -23.84
CA SER A 14 -20.83 -1.24 -23.86
C SER A 14 -20.81 -2.55 -23.06
N LEU A 15 -22.01 -3.09 -22.80
CA LEU A 15 -22.18 -4.39 -22.15
C LEU A 15 -21.51 -5.53 -22.93
N ALA A 16 -21.60 -5.49 -24.27
CA ALA A 16 -21.02 -6.51 -25.14
C ALA A 16 -19.48 -6.48 -25.06
N GLU A 17 -18.88 -5.30 -25.17
CA GLU A 17 -17.43 -5.13 -25.05
C GLU A 17 -16.91 -5.52 -23.66
N THR A 18 -17.68 -5.22 -22.61
CA THR A 18 -17.33 -5.61 -21.23
C THR A 18 -17.30 -7.12 -21.06
N LYS A 19 -18.28 -7.85 -21.62
CA LYS A 19 -18.31 -9.31 -21.58
C LYS A 19 -17.10 -9.91 -22.29
N VAL A 20 -16.75 -9.41 -23.48
CA VAL A 20 -15.55 -9.86 -24.21
C VAL A 20 -14.28 -9.57 -23.42
N LEU A 21 -14.19 -8.40 -22.77
CA LEU A 21 -13.02 -8.00 -21.99
C LEU A 21 -12.75 -8.92 -20.80
N ILE A 22 -13.79 -9.36 -20.09
CA ILE A 22 -13.63 -10.15 -18.86
C ILE A 22 -13.65 -11.66 -19.09
N GLU A 23 -14.12 -12.12 -20.25
CA GLU A 23 -14.27 -13.56 -20.57
C GLU A 23 -12.99 -14.38 -20.34
N PRO A 24 -11.77 -13.93 -20.71
CA PRO A 24 -10.55 -14.71 -20.46
C PRO A 24 -10.31 -15.00 -18.97
N HIS A 25 -10.70 -14.06 -18.10
CA HIS A 25 -10.58 -14.24 -16.65
C HIS A 25 -11.56 -15.31 -16.14
N PHE A 26 -12.83 -15.26 -16.58
CA PHE A 26 -13.82 -16.27 -16.21
C PHE A 26 -13.51 -17.65 -16.79
N ALA A 27 -12.99 -17.74 -18.01
CA ALA A 27 -12.51 -18.98 -18.59
C ALA A 27 -11.38 -19.58 -17.73
N LYS A 28 -10.44 -18.75 -17.26
CA LYS A 28 -9.37 -19.20 -16.36
C LYS A 28 -9.92 -19.70 -15.03
N LEU A 29 -10.83 -18.97 -14.39
CA LEU A 29 -11.46 -19.40 -13.14
C LEU A 29 -12.20 -20.74 -13.32
N LYS A 30 -12.96 -20.88 -14.40
CA LYS A 30 -13.64 -22.14 -14.74
C LYS A 30 -12.66 -23.30 -14.90
N SER A 31 -11.51 -23.08 -15.55
CA SER A 31 -10.47 -24.11 -15.69
C SER A 31 -9.85 -24.54 -14.36
N LEU A 32 -9.94 -23.69 -13.33
CA LEU A 32 -9.50 -23.98 -11.96
C LEU A 32 -10.63 -24.55 -11.08
N GLY A 33 -11.79 -24.86 -11.66
CA GLY A 33 -12.96 -25.36 -10.92
C GLY A 33 -13.71 -24.28 -10.12
N ILE A 34 -13.41 -22.99 -10.34
CA ILE A 34 -14.06 -21.87 -9.67
C ILE A 34 -15.22 -21.40 -10.54
N SER A 35 -16.45 -21.57 -10.05
CA SER A 35 -17.65 -21.12 -10.74
C SER A 35 -18.01 -19.69 -10.33
N VAL A 36 -18.19 -18.80 -11.31
CA VAL A 36 -18.57 -17.40 -11.08
C VAL A 36 -19.85 -17.10 -11.85
N THR A 37 -20.81 -16.46 -11.17
CA THR A 37 -22.04 -15.95 -11.80
C THR A 37 -21.98 -14.42 -11.83
N PRO A 38 -21.46 -13.81 -12.91
CA PRO A 38 -21.32 -12.36 -12.99
C PRO A 38 -22.68 -11.67 -13.14
N LYS A 39 -22.85 -10.56 -12.42
CA LYS A 39 -23.95 -9.62 -12.64
C LYS A 39 -23.43 -8.44 -13.46
N TYR A 40 -24.04 -8.19 -14.61
CA TYR A 40 -23.66 -7.07 -15.46
C TYR A 40 -24.72 -5.97 -15.41
N THR A 41 -24.28 -4.72 -15.28
CA THR A 41 -25.14 -3.53 -15.28
C THR A 41 -24.46 -2.44 -16.10
N THR A 42 -25.26 -1.58 -16.76
CA THR A 42 -24.79 -0.36 -17.42
C THR A 42 -25.34 0.85 -16.70
N PHE A 43 -24.55 1.93 -16.67
CA PHE A 43 -24.92 3.17 -15.99
C PHE A 43 -24.73 4.36 -16.93
N PRO A 44 -25.55 5.42 -16.82
CA PRO A 44 -25.46 6.59 -17.69
C PRO A 44 -24.20 7.43 -17.47
N GLY A 45 -23.48 7.22 -16.36
CA GLY A 45 -22.23 7.91 -16.06
C GLY A 45 -21.55 7.36 -14.82
N PHE A 46 -20.31 7.80 -14.58
CA PHE A 46 -19.48 7.33 -13.47
C PHE A 46 -20.15 7.53 -12.10
N TYR A 47 -20.77 8.70 -11.87
CA TYR A 47 -21.41 9.00 -10.59
C TYR A 47 -22.54 8.02 -10.23
N ALA A 48 -23.39 7.67 -11.20
CA ALA A 48 -24.45 6.68 -11.01
C ALA A 48 -23.88 5.27 -10.75
N ALA A 49 -22.83 4.88 -11.47
CA ALA A 49 -22.13 3.62 -11.24
C ALA A 49 -21.51 3.57 -9.85
N TYR A 50 -20.84 4.64 -9.42
CA TYR A 50 -20.20 4.76 -8.11
C TYR A 50 -21.21 4.59 -6.97
N ASN A 51 -22.28 5.39 -6.97
CA ASN A 51 -23.31 5.31 -5.92
C ASN A 51 -23.99 3.94 -5.83
N ALA A 52 -24.13 3.23 -6.95
CA ALA A 52 -24.72 1.89 -6.96
C ALA A 52 -23.76 0.78 -6.52
N SER A 53 -22.45 1.02 -6.59
CA SER A 53 -21.44 -0.05 -6.49
C SER A 53 -20.51 0.07 -5.27
N PHE A 54 -20.38 1.27 -4.71
CA PHE A 54 -19.55 1.55 -3.54
C PHE A 54 -20.46 2.01 -2.39
N PRO A 55 -20.99 1.07 -1.58
CA PRO A 55 -21.67 1.45 -0.35
C PRO A 55 -20.69 2.15 0.60
N VAL A 56 -21.22 2.87 1.59
CA VAL A 56 -20.40 3.46 2.66
C VAL A 56 -19.63 2.33 3.36
N GLU A 57 -18.31 2.41 3.31
CA GLU A 57 -17.43 1.45 3.98
C GLU A 57 -17.30 1.80 5.47
N ALA A 58 -17.35 0.77 6.33
CA ALA A 58 -16.91 0.91 7.70
C ALA A 58 -15.38 0.95 7.69
N VAL A 59 -14.81 2.11 8.01
CA VAL A 59 -13.36 2.34 8.11
C VAL A 59 -13.04 2.86 9.51
N ASN A 60 -11.75 2.80 9.89
CA ASN A 60 -11.25 3.32 11.16
C ASN A 60 -11.77 2.58 12.41
N ASP A 61 -11.84 1.25 12.33
CA ASP A 61 -12.06 0.42 13.51
C ASP A 61 -10.91 0.57 14.52
N LYS A 62 -11.27 0.66 15.80
CA LYS A 62 -10.30 0.94 16.87
C LYS A 62 -9.29 -0.20 17.00
N GLY A 63 -8.01 0.17 17.05
CA GLY A 63 -6.93 -0.76 17.38
C GLY A 63 -6.50 -1.68 16.24
N ILE A 64 -6.93 -1.40 15.00
CA ILE A 64 -6.39 -2.08 13.84
C ILE A 64 -5.03 -1.50 13.49
N VAL A 65 -4.04 -2.37 13.38
CA VAL A 65 -2.72 -2.07 12.82
C VAL A 65 -2.72 -2.48 11.36
N THR A 66 -2.51 -1.53 10.46
CA THR A 66 -2.39 -1.78 9.02
C THR A 66 -1.01 -1.45 8.48
N ALA A 67 -0.63 -2.12 7.40
CA ALA A 67 0.48 -1.77 6.56
C ALA A 67 0.17 -2.16 5.11
N SER A 68 0.89 -1.57 4.16
CA SER A 68 0.66 -1.82 2.74
C SER A 68 1.95 -1.97 1.95
N ARG A 69 1.82 -2.53 0.74
CA ARG A 69 2.93 -2.65 -0.21
C ARG A 69 2.41 -2.69 -1.65
N MET A 70 3.14 -2.07 -2.57
CA MET A 70 2.95 -2.30 -4.01
C MET A 70 3.77 -3.52 -4.43
N PHE A 71 3.13 -4.48 -5.08
CA PHE A 71 3.77 -5.64 -5.70
C PHE A 71 4.00 -5.35 -7.18
N PRO A 72 5.27 -5.21 -7.63
CA PRO A 72 5.60 -4.90 -9.02
C PRO A 72 5.31 -6.06 -9.98
N LYS A 73 5.20 -5.75 -11.28
CA LYS A 73 5.08 -6.75 -12.37
C LYS A 73 6.12 -7.89 -12.27
N ALA A 74 7.32 -7.58 -11.77
CA ALA A 74 8.40 -8.55 -11.59
C ALA A 74 7.99 -9.76 -10.72
N ASN A 75 7.07 -9.61 -9.77
CA ASN A 75 6.55 -10.73 -8.98
C ASN A 75 5.73 -11.74 -9.80
N TRP A 76 5.29 -11.39 -11.01
CA TRP A 76 4.58 -12.28 -11.94
C TRP A 76 5.46 -12.71 -13.12
N ALA A 77 6.71 -12.26 -13.20
CA ALA A 77 7.56 -12.48 -14.38
C ALA A 77 8.02 -13.93 -14.55
N THR A 78 8.12 -14.69 -13.44
CA THR A 78 8.53 -16.10 -13.47
C THR A 78 7.66 -16.93 -12.52
N PRO A 79 7.50 -18.24 -12.76
CA PRO A 79 6.81 -19.14 -11.83
C PRO A 79 7.41 -19.07 -10.42
N HIS A 80 8.74 -19.06 -10.30
CA HIS A 80 9.40 -18.98 -9.00
C HIS A 80 9.07 -17.69 -8.24
N ALA A 81 9.11 -16.53 -8.91
CA ALA A 81 8.76 -15.25 -8.28
C ALA A 81 7.29 -15.22 -7.83
N PHE A 82 6.40 -15.75 -8.69
CA PHE A 82 4.97 -15.83 -8.41
C PHE A 82 4.69 -16.78 -7.23
N ASP A 83 5.23 -17.98 -7.25
CA ASP A 83 5.02 -18.99 -6.20
C ASP A 83 5.58 -18.52 -4.85
N THR A 84 6.73 -17.84 -4.86
CA THR A 84 7.34 -17.27 -3.65
C THR A 84 6.47 -16.16 -3.05
N MET A 85 5.96 -15.25 -3.90
CA MET A 85 4.98 -14.25 -3.46
C MET A 85 3.71 -14.91 -2.94
N TYR A 86 3.14 -15.85 -3.69
CA TYR A 86 1.89 -16.54 -3.34
C TYR A 86 2.00 -17.24 -1.98
N ALA A 87 3.07 -17.99 -1.75
CA ALA A 87 3.30 -18.68 -0.47
C ALA A 87 3.36 -17.70 0.71
N ALA A 88 4.00 -16.55 0.54
CA ALA A 88 4.08 -15.53 1.59
C ALA A 88 2.72 -14.84 1.87
N LEU A 89 1.94 -14.54 0.82
CA LEU A 89 0.58 -14.01 0.98
C LEU A 89 -0.32 -15.05 1.67
N TRP A 90 -0.18 -16.32 1.33
CA TRP A 90 -0.91 -17.41 1.98
C TRP A 90 -0.55 -17.54 3.46
N ALA A 91 0.74 -17.57 3.79
CA ALA A 91 1.21 -17.61 5.17
C ALA A 91 0.75 -16.39 6.00
N THR A 92 0.60 -15.23 5.34
CA THR A 92 0.04 -14.03 6.00
C THR A 92 -1.40 -14.29 6.45
N ILE A 93 -2.23 -14.88 5.59
CA ILE A 93 -3.62 -15.25 5.91
C ILE A 93 -3.67 -16.34 6.99
N GLU A 94 -2.84 -17.39 6.88
CA GLU A 94 -2.77 -18.47 7.88
C GLU A 94 -2.33 -17.97 9.26
N SER A 95 -1.56 -16.87 9.31
CA SER A 95 -1.20 -16.19 10.56
C SER A 95 -2.32 -15.34 11.17
N GLY A 96 -3.56 -15.45 10.67
CA GLY A 96 -4.74 -14.76 11.16
C GLY A 96 -4.90 -13.32 10.68
N LYS A 97 -4.14 -12.89 9.66
CA LYS A 97 -4.18 -11.52 9.13
C LYS A 97 -5.07 -11.44 7.90
N ALA A 98 -5.67 -10.28 7.68
CA ALA A 98 -6.42 -10.00 6.46
C ALA A 98 -5.48 -9.58 5.32
N ILE A 99 -5.91 -9.80 4.08
CA ILE A 99 -5.33 -9.17 2.89
C ILE A 99 -6.45 -8.50 2.11
N ILE A 100 -6.30 -7.20 1.88
CA ILE A 100 -7.15 -6.41 0.98
C ILE A 100 -6.29 -6.06 -0.23
N GLY A 101 -6.81 -6.26 -1.44
CA GLY A 101 -6.02 -6.13 -2.66
C GLY A 101 -6.72 -5.31 -3.74
N TYR A 102 -5.96 -4.40 -4.34
CA TYR A 102 -6.37 -3.63 -5.50
C TYR A 102 -5.50 -4.02 -6.69
N ASN A 103 -6.12 -4.47 -7.76
CA ASN A 103 -5.45 -4.70 -9.04
C ASN A 103 -5.31 -3.36 -9.75
N ILE A 104 -4.08 -2.90 -9.93
CA ILE A 104 -3.78 -1.58 -10.51
C ILE A 104 -2.81 -1.74 -11.68
N SER A 105 -2.73 -0.76 -12.58
CA SER A 105 -1.66 -0.70 -13.56
C SER A 105 -1.48 0.73 -14.07
N PRO A 106 -1.14 1.68 -13.18
CA PRO A 106 -1.03 3.08 -13.57
C PRO A 106 0.36 3.30 -14.16
N THR A 107 0.53 3.10 -15.46
CA THR A 107 1.83 3.34 -16.11
C THR A 107 2.08 4.83 -16.32
N TRP A 108 3.34 5.20 -16.58
CA TRP A 108 3.70 6.57 -16.95
C TRP A 108 2.95 7.06 -18.19
N ALA A 109 2.83 6.21 -19.21
CA ALA A 109 2.12 6.52 -20.44
C ALA A 109 0.63 6.82 -20.20
N ARG A 110 -0.03 6.07 -19.30
CA ARG A 110 -1.43 6.29 -18.94
C ARG A 110 -1.65 7.49 -18.01
N GLY A 111 -0.65 7.80 -17.19
CA GLY A 111 -0.71 8.86 -16.19
C GLY A 111 -0.20 10.23 -16.66
N GLY A 112 0.11 10.41 -17.95
CA GLY A 112 0.46 11.71 -18.53
C GLY A 112 1.87 12.24 -18.20
N LYS A 113 2.74 11.44 -17.58
CA LYS A 113 4.14 11.80 -17.22
C LYS A 113 4.28 13.18 -16.52
N HIS A 114 3.39 13.50 -15.59
CA HIS A 114 3.43 14.78 -14.88
C HIS A 114 4.57 14.83 -13.83
N ASP A 115 5.23 15.99 -13.69
CA ASP A 115 6.16 16.29 -12.58
C ASP A 115 5.35 16.37 -11.29
N THR A 116 5.36 15.28 -10.52
CA THR A 116 4.60 15.12 -9.27
C THR A 116 5.46 14.41 -8.24
N SER A 117 5.08 14.50 -6.97
CA SER A 117 5.74 13.80 -5.86
C SER A 117 5.25 12.36 -5.65
N VAL A 118 4.44 11.82 -6.57
CA VAL A 118 3.89 10.47 -6.43
C VAL A 118 5.01 9.44 -6.51
N ASN A 119 5.11 8.56 -5.51
CA ASN A 119 6.15 7.53 -5.47
C ASN A 119 6.20 6.73 -6.79
N PRO A 120 7.35 6.65 -7.48
CA PRO A 120 7.51 5.89 -8.72
C PRO A 120 7.11 4.42 -8.62
N ALA A 121 7.11 3.82 -7.42
CA ALA A 121 6.64 2.44 -7.21
C ALA A 121 5.20 2.20 -7.69
N TRP A 122 4.36 3.23 -7.70
CA TRP A 122 3.01 3.15 -8.29
C TRP A 122 3.04 2.70 -9.75
N ARG A 123 4.09 3.07 -10.50
CA ARG A 123 4.16 2.92 -11.96
C ARG A 123 4.52 1.51 -12.40
N ILE A 124 5.19 0.78 -11.52
CA ILE A 124 5.60 -0.61 -11.74
C ILE A 124 4.69 -1.61 -11.01
N GLY A 125 3.93 -1.15 -10.00
CA GLY A 125 2.99 -1.94 -9.22
C GLY A 125 1.82 -2.45 -10.06
N ILE A 126 1.50 -3.74 -9.92
CA ILE A 126 0.25 -4.32 -10.46
C ILE A 126 -0.73 -4.83 -9.42
N ALA A 127 -0.26 -5.02 -8.19
CA ALA A 127 -1.13 -5.16 -7.04
C ALA A 127 -0.73 -4.18 -5.94
N TYR A 128 -1.70 -3.51 -5.36
CA TYR A 128 -1.56 -2.77 -4.13
C TYR A 128 -2.26 -3.56 -3.03
N LEU A 129 -1.49 -4.08 -2.07
CA LEU A 129 -2.00 -4.96 -1.04
C LEU A 129 -1.86 -4.30 0.33
N ILE A 130 -2.89 -4.43 1.15
CA ILE A 130 -2.95 -4.02 2.54
C ILE A 130 -3.10 -5.28 3.38
N THR A 131 -2.37 -5.33 4.49
CA THR A 131 -2.57 -6.35 5.52
C THR A 131 -2.53 -5.72 6.90
N GLY A 132 -3.01 -6.44 7.88
CA GLY A 132 -3.10 -5.93 9.23
C GLY A 132 -3.65 -6.95 10.22
N PHE A 133 -3.67 -6.53 11.47
CA PHE A 133 -4.24 -7.28 12.57
C PHE A 133 -4.89 -6.31 13.57
N PRO A 134 -5.99 -6.72 14.24
CA PRO A 134 -6.47 -6.00 15.41
C PRO A 134 -5.63 -6.38 16.63
N HIS A 135 -5.33 -5.41 17.49
CA HIS A 135 -4.89 -5.72 18.84
C HIS A 135 -6.00 -6.50 19.57
N ALA A 136 -5.63 -7.59 20.26
CA ALA A 136 -6.60 -8.44 20.96
C ALA A 136 -7.15 -7.76 22.22
N ASP A 137 -6.32 -6.97 22.91
CA ASP A 137 -6.69 -6.17 24.08
C ASP A 137 -6.12 -4.76 23.95
N LEU A 138 -7.00 -3.76 23.74
CA LEU A 138 -6.59 -2.35 23.61
C LEU A 138 -6.14 -1.71 24.92
N TYR A 139 -6.37 -2.38 26.05
CA TYR A 139 -5.99 -1.91 27.38
C TYR A 139 -4.70 -2.58 27.88
N ALA A 140 -4.10 -3.46 27.08
CA ALA A 140 -2.79 -4.02 27.38
C ALA A 140 -1.74 -2.91 27.52
N PRO A 141 -0.69 -3.12 28.32
CA PRO A 141 0.41 -2.16 28.45
C PRO A 141 0.99 -1.77 27.08
N GLY A 142 1.29 -0.47 26.87
CA GLY A 142 1.75 0.01 25.57
C GLY A 142 3.03 -0.65 25.05
N ALA A 143 3.87 -1.20 25.94
CA ALA A 143 5.03 -2.01 25.56
C ALA A 143 4.63 -3.36 24.93
N GLU A 144 3.54 -3.99 25.38
CA GLU A 144 3.03 -5.24 24.80
C GLU A 144 2.40 -4.98 23.44
N LEU A 145 1.58 -3.93 23.33
CA LEU A 145 1.02 -3.47 22.06
C LEU A 145 2.12 -3.12 21.05
N LEU A 146 3.20 -2.46 21.49
CA LEU A 146 4.35 -2.16 20.65
C LEU A 146 5.05 -3.45 20.21
N ALA A 147 5.21 -4.44 21.09
CA ALA A 147 5.85 -5.71 20.72
C ALA A 147 5.05 -6.48 19.65
N GLU A 148 3.72 -6.48 19.74
CA GLU A 148 2.85 -7.04 18.68
C GLU A 148 3.05 -6.31 17.35
N ARG A 149 3.07 -4.98 17.38
CA ARG A 149 3.31 -4.16 16.18
C ARG A 149 4.70 -4.41 15.60
N GLU A 150 5.75 -4.44 16.40
CA GLU A 150 7.10 -4.75 15.93
C GLU A 150 7.19 -6.16 15.34
N ASN A 151 6.54 -7.16 15.93
CA ASN A 151 6.48 -8.51 15.35
C ASN A 151 5.80 -8.50 13.97
N PHE A 152 4.75 -7.70 13.79
CA PHE A 152 4.11 -7.52 12.50
C PHE A 152 5.01 -6.78 11.50
N THR A 153 5.58 -5.65 11.91
CA THR A 153 6.44 -4.81 11.07
C THR A 153 7.71 -5.55 10.65
N ARG A 154 8.40 -6.20 11.59
CA ARG A 154 9.69 -6.88 11.40
C ARG A 154 9.55 -8.34 10.99
N GLY A 155 8.36 -8.92 11.12
CA GLY A 155 8.01 -10.26 10.64
C GLY A 155 7.29 -10.19 9.30
N THR A 156 5.95 -10.13 9.34
CA THR A 156 5.09 -10.18 8.14
C THR A 156 5.49 -9.14 7.09
N MET A 157 5.61 -7.87 7.49
CA MET A 157 5.90 -6.80 6.54
C MET A 157 7.34 -6.80 6.05
N GLU A 158 8.27 -7.37 6.81
CA GLU A 158 9.65 -7.58 6.35
C GLU A 158 9.71 -8.60 5.22
N THR A 159 8.95 -9.70 5.33
CA THR A 159 8.79 -10.66 4.23
C THR A 159 8.23 -9.97 2.99
N TRP A 160 7.20 -9.13 3.12
CA TRP A 160 6.61 -8.41 1.98
C TRP A 160 7.60 -7.44 1.34
N ARG A 161 8.43 -6.74 2.13
CA ARG A 161 9.50 -5.87 1.61
C ARG A 161 10.54 -6.64 0.82
N LYS A 162 10.99 -7.80 1.33
CA LYS A 162 11.96 -8.67 0.62
C LYS A 162 11.44 -9.19 -0.71
N LEU A 163 10.14 -9.43 -0.82
CA LEU A 163 9.49 -9.85 -2.06
C LEU A 163 9.36 -8.73 -3.08
N THR A 164 9.45 -7.48 -2.65
CA THR A 164 9.18 -6.28 -3.47
C THR A 164 10.33 -5.28 -3.38
N PRO A 165 11.57 -5.70 -3.71
CA PRO A 165 12.74 -4.84 -3.62
C PRO A 165 12.58 -3.62 -4.53
N GLY A 166 12.98 -2.45 -4.04
CA GLY A 166 12.84 -1.18 -4.76
C GLY A 166 11.40 -0.68 -4.95
N SER A 167 10.40 -1.42 -4.47
CA SER A 167 9.00 -0.97 -4.47
C SER A 167 8.71 0.01 -3.32
N GLY A 168 7.44 0.35 -3.13
CA GLY A 168 6.96 1.28 -2.12
C GLY A 168 5.74 0.76 -1.38
N ALA A 169 5.14 1.65 -0.59
CA ALA A 169 3.89 1.50 0.13
C ALA A 169 3.06 2.79 -0.02
N TYR A 170 1.78 2.73 0.29
CA TYR A 170 0.92 3.92 0.26
C TYR A 170 0.86 4.55 1.66
N LEU A 171 1.28 5.80 1.77
CA LEU A 171 1.46 6.47 3.06
C LEU A 171 0.17 6.60 3.89
N ASN A 172 -0.98 6.75 3.24
CA ASN A 172 -2.27 6.91 3.93
C ASN A 172 -2.81 5.60 4.51
N GLU A 173 -2.25 4.46 4.09
CA GLU A 173 -2.63 3.11 4.53
C GLU A 173 -1.35 2.32 4.88
N GLY A 174 -0.36 3.04 5.42
CA GLY A 174 0.97 2.54 5.71
C GLY A 174 1.14 2.13 7.16
N ASP A 175 2.23 1.43 7.44
CA ASP A 175 2.65 1.16 8.82
C ASP A 175 3.17 2.43 9.46
N ARG A 176 2.74 2.71 10.68
CA ARG A 176 3.20 3.85 11.47
C ARG A 176 4.69 3.79 11.79
N ILE A 177 5.20 2.58 12.01
CA ILE A 177 6.63 2.35 12.28
C ILE A 177 7.36 1.81 11.04
N GLN A 178 6.86 2.15 9.84
CA GLN A 178 7.45 1.74 8.56
C GLN A 178 8.95 2.05 8.54
N PRO A 179 9.80 1.01 8.45
CA PRO A 179 11.23 1.20 8.30
C PRO A 179 11.50 1.89 6.96
N ASN A 180 12.43 2.85 6.95
CA ASN A 180 12.73 3.62 5.74
C ASN A 180 11.48 4.22 5.08
N PHE A 181 10.56 4.78 5.90
CA PHE A 181 9.33 5.38 5.41
C PHE A 181 9.59 6.39 4.27
N GLN A 182 10.77 7.03 4.29
CA GLN A 182 11.24 7.93 3.26
C GLN A 182 11.19 7.29 1.87
N TRP A 183 11.81 6.12 1.70
CA TRP A 183 11.73 5.36 0.45
C TRP A 183 10.34 4.74 0.27
N ALA A 184 9.79 4.12 1.32
CA ALA A 184 8.53 3.39 1.19
C ALA A 184 7.41 4.30 0.67
N PHE A 185 7.30 5.53 1.16
CA PHE A 185 6.19 6.43 0.85
C PHE A 185 6.50 7.44 -0.26
N TRP A 186 7.77 7.81 -0.45
CA TRP A 186 8.15 8.87 -1.39
C TRP A 186 9.15 8.40 -2.46
N GLY A 187 9.78 7.24 -2.25
CA GLY A 187 10.74 6.64 -3.17
C GLY A 187 11.94 7.54 -3.41
N SER A 188 12.43 7.52 -4.64
CA SER A 188 13.58 8.33 -5.09
C SER A 188 13.32 9.84 -5.09
N HIS A 189 12.08 10.30 -4.88
CA HIS A 189 11.76 11.72 -4.75
C HIS A 189 12.06 12.30 -3.36
N TYR A 190 12.30 11.46 -2.35
CA TYR A 190 12.47 11.91 -0.98
C TYR A 190 13.55 12.98 -0.78
N PRO A 191 14.77 12.87 -1.37
CA PRO A 191 15.80 13.90 -1.17
C PRO A 191 15.36 15.30 -1.62
N ARG A 192 14.70 15.41 -2.80
CA ARG A 192 14.16 16.68 -3.31
C ARG A 192 13.01 17.19 -2.44
N LEU A 193 12.12 16.30 -1.98
CA LEU A 193 11.04 16.68 -1.07
C LEU A 193 11.58 17.21 0.26
N LEU A 194 12.64 16.61 0.79
CA LEU A 194 13.28 17.07 2.02
C LEU A 194 13.94 18.44 1.84
N GLU A 195 14.57 18.71 0.69
CA GLU A 195 15.10 20.04 0.36
C GLU A 195 13.97 21.09 0.37
N ILE A 196 12.84 20.79 -0.28
CA ILE A 196 11.66 21.65 -0.32
C ILE A 196 11.13 21.88 1.09
N LYS A 197 10.97 20.82 1.89
CA LYS A 197 10.54 20.91 3.30
C LYS A 197 11.44 21.84 4.10
N LYS A 198 12.77 21.71 3.99
CA LYS A 198 13.72 22.58 4.69
C LYS A 198 13.67 24.03 4.22
N ARG A 199 13.38 24.27 2.93
CA ARG A 199 13.22 25.62 2.39
C ARG A 199 12.00 26.34 2.95
N TYR A 200 10.86 25.64 3.04
CA TYR A 200 9.58 26.26 3.41
C TYR A 200 9.19 26.09 4.88
N ASP A 201 9.71 25.07 5.56
CA ASP A 201 9.48 24.80 6.98
C ASP A 201 10.81 24.39 7.67
N PRO A 202 11.78 25.33 7.78
CA PRO A 202 13.10 25.05 8.33
C PRO A 202 13.11 24.65 9.81
N PHE A 203 12.02 24.95 10.53
CA PHE A 203 11.89 24.68 11.96
C PHE A 203 11.02 23.46 12.28
N ASN A 204 10.55 22.73 11.25
CA ASN A 204 9.61 21.61 11.39
C ASN A 204 8.36 21.97 12.21
N LEU A 205 7.79 23.17 11.97
CA LEU A 205 6.54 23.59 12.59
C LEU A 205 5.39 22.64 12.21
N PHE A 206 5.37 22.18 10.95
CA PHE A 206 4.40 21.21 10.46
C PHE A 206 4.95 19.80 10.60
N TYR A 207 4.64 19.14 11.72
CA TYR A 207 5.00 17.75 11.97
C TYR A 207 3.84 16.80 11.65
N ALA A 208 4.16 15.69 11.00
CA ALA A 208 3.30 14.52 10.90
C ALA A 208 4.19 13.28 10.95
N THR A 209 3.78 12.26 11.70
CA THR A 209 4.49 10.97 11.73
C THR A 209 4.60 10.42 10.31
N THR A 210 5.79 9.93 9.94
CA THR A 210 6.19 9.48 8.58
C THR A 210 6.04 10.51 7.45
N GLY A 211 5.77 11.77 7.78
CA GLY A 211 5.86 12.90 6.86
C GLY A 211 7.29 13.22 6.46
N VAL A 212 7.46 13.95 5.36
CA VAL A 212 8.78 14.43 4.91
C VAL A 212 9.43 15.30 6.00
N GLY A 213 10.65 14.95 6.41
CA GLY A 213 11.38 15.63 7.48
C GLY A 213 11.01 15.16 8.90
N SER A 214 10.06 14.22 9.03
CA SER A 214 9.65 13.72 10.35
C SER A 214 10.73 12.92 11.07
N GLU A 215 11.77 12.43 10.40
CA GLU A 215 12.87 11.66 10.99
C GLU A 215 13.69 12.44 12.02
N PHE A 216 13.67 13.78 11.96
CA PHE A 216 14.39 14.64 12.90
C PHE A 216 13.63 14.87 14.21
N ILE A 217 12.38 14.41 14.31
CA ILE A 217 11.47 14.68 15.41
C ILE A 217 10.83 13.37 15.87
N GLU A 218 10.71 13.18 17.18
CA GLU A 218 10.06 12.02 17.79
C GLU A 218 9.00 12.44 18.79
N VAL A 219 7.93 11.67 18.90
CA VAL A 219 7.02 11.73 20.05
C VAL A 219 7.58 10.82 21.13
N ARG A 220 7.89 11.39 22.29
CA ARG A 220 8.26 10.61 23.49
C ARG A 220 6.98 10.20 24.21
N SER A 221 6.39 9.11 23.73
CA SER A 221 5.13 8.55 24.25
C SER A 221 5.22 8.24 25.74
N GLU A 222 4.14 8.53 26.46
CA GLU A 222 3.98 8.22 27.89
C GLU A 222 3.77 6.73 28.13
N THR A 223 3.19 6.02 27.15
CA THR A 223 2.85 4.59 27.23
C THR A 223 3.85 3.68 26.51
N ARG A 224 4.84 4.26 25.82
CA ARG A 224 5.76 3.62 24.86
C ARG A 224 5.11 3.14 23.56
N TYR A 225 3.79 3.12 23.46
CA TYR A 225 3.14 2.82 22.19
C TYR A 225 3.39 3.98 21.21
N PRO A 226 3.63 3.74 19.92
CA PRO A 226 3.86 4.83 18.97
C PRO A 226 2.52 5.52 18.72
N ASP A 227 2.14 6.46 19.55
CA ASP A 227 0.95 7.32 19.46
C ASP A 227 1.35 8.79 19.73
N GLU A 228 0.38 9.70 19.68
CA GLU A 228 0.57 11.14 19.89
C GLU A 228 0.36 11.57 21.35
N ASN A 229 0.45 10.66 22.32
CA ASN A 229 0.13 10.96 23.73
C ASN A 229 1.27 11.64 24.52
N GLY A 230 2.37 12.00 23.86
CA GLY A 230 3.60 12.45 24.51
C GLY A 230 4.17 13.75 23.95
N ARG A 231 5.32 14.17 24.49
CA ARG A 231 6.00 15.39 24.03
C ARG A 231 6.68 15.18 22.70
N LEU A 232 6.52 16.14 21.79
CA LEU A 232 7.30 16.23 20.57
C LEU A 232 8.72 16.75 20.89
N CYS A 233 9.74 16.02 20.46
CA CYS A 233 11.15 16.26 20.80
C CYS A 233 12.05 16.11 19.57
N VAL A 234 13.20 16.79 19.56
CA VAL A 234 14.22 16.55 18.54
C VAL A 234 14.84 15.17 18.75
N LYS A 235 14.87 14.36 17.69
CA LYS A 235 15.47 13.02 17.68
C LYS A 235 16.98 13.14 17.56
N ALA A 236 17.71 12.65 18.57
CA ALA A 236 19.17 12.78 18.61
C ALA A 236 19.89 12.00 17.50
N LYS A 237 19.28 10.90 17.04
CA LYS A 237 19.81 10.01 16.01
C LYS A 237 18.72 9.69 14.98
N PRO A 238 18.47 10.58 14.02
CA PRO A 238 17.48 10.34 12.96
C PRO A 238 17.92 9.15 12.09
N GLU A 239 16.97 8.31 11.73
CA GLU A 239 17.18 7.27 10.71
C GLU A 239 17.02 7.94 9.35
N MET A 240 18.13 8.03 8.62
CA MET A 240 18.17 8.74 7.35
C MET A 240 17.68 7.87 6.20
N TYR A 241 17.12 8.53 5.18
CA TYR A 241 16.76 7.91 3.91
C TYR A 241 17.89 7.03 3.35
N PHE A 242 17.53 5.84 2.90
CA PHE A 242 18.37 5.03 2.03
C PHE A 242 17.57 4.55 0.81
N ALA A 243 18.22 4.51 -0.35
CA ALA A 243 17.59 4.02 -1.56
C ALA A 243 17.52 2.49 -1.55
N GLU A 244 16.36 1.91 -1.86
CA GLU A 244 16.16 0.45 -1.98
C GLU A 244 16.08 -0.03 -3.44
N GLY A 245 16.22 0.88 -4.40
CA GLY A 245 16.07 0.60 -5.81
C GLY A 245 16.65 1.71 -6.68
N PRO A 246 16.53 1.59 -8.01
CA PRO A 246 17.02 2.60 -8.92
C PRO A 246 16.32 3.94 -8.69
N GLY A 247 17.04 5.03 -8.94
CA GLY A 247 16.44 6.36 -8.99
C GLY A 247 15.39 6.43 -10.11
N TYR A 248 14.40 7.30 -9.93
CA TYR A 248 13.56 7.67 -11.06
C TYR A 248 14.42 8.37 -12.11
N VAL A 249 14.45 7.84 -13.33
CA VAL A 249 15.05 8.50 -14.48
C VAL A 249 13.92 9.04 -15.32
N GLU A 250 13.81 10.37 -15.36
CA GLU A 250 12.88 11.05 -16.27
C GLU A 250 13.24 10.63 -17.70
N GLY A 251 12.33 9.91 -18.37
CA GLY A 251 12.55 9.45 -19.74
C GLY A 251 13.01 8.00 -19.91
N SER A 252 13.07 7.15 -18.87
CA SER A 252 13.17 5.70 -19.10
C SER A 252 11.84 5.20 -19.68
N GLU A 253 11.86 4.92 -20.99
CA GLU A 253 10.74 4.39 -21.76
C GLU A 253 10.37 3.01 -21.22
N ASP A 254 9.22 2.92 -20.54
CA ASP A 254 8.45 1.68 -20.52
C ASP A 254 7.55 1.71 -21.76
N GLU A 255 8.03 1.13 -22.86
CA GLU A 255 7.19 0.61 -23.95
C GLU A 255 6.24 -0.49 -23.43
#